data_AF-A0A2P4SVY3-F1
#
_entry.id   AF-A0A2P4SVY3-F1
#
_cell.length_a   1.000
_cell.length_b   1.000
_cell.length_c   1.000
_cell.angle_alpha   90.00
_cell.angle_beta   90.00
_cell.angle_gamma   90.00
#
_symmetry.space_group_name_H-M   'P 1'
#
loop_
_entity.id
_entity.type
_entity.pdbx_description
1 polymer ?
#
loop_
_entity_poly.entity_id
_entity_poly.type
_entity_poly.pdbx_seq_one_letter_code
_entity_poly.pdbx_strand_id
1 'polypeptide(L)'
;EEVKNPQKAIPIGIVASLLICFVAYFGVSAALTLMMPYYQLDTNSPLPNAFKYVGWDGANYAVAVGSLCALSTSLLGSMFPMPRIIYAMAEDGLLFKFLAKVNDKRKTPVIATVTSGAAAAVMAFLFDLKDLVDLMSIGTLLAYSLVAACVLVLRYQPEQPNLAYQMARTTEETDNNESVSTSESQTGFLPEEEEKCSIRAILCPPNSDPSKFSGLVVNISTCIIELELQLASCLLPNHIARTTILKIDWSDVPLLPLLPIVSIFVNVYLMMQLDLGTWIRFAVWMLIGFIIYFSYGIWHSVEAAYAASADTERSTDTASDSCK
;
A
#
# COMPACT_ATOMS: atom_id res chain seq x y z
N GLU A 1 10.50 -14.15 11.04
CA GLU A 1 10.90 -14.61 12.38
C GLU A 1 11.66 -15.94 12.33
N GLU A 2 11.28 -16.89 11.46
CA GLU A 2 11.95 -18.20 11.38
C GLU A 2 13.10 -18.30 10.34
N VAL A 3 13.28 -17.28 9.49
CA VAL A 3 14.25 -17.30 8.39
C VAL A 3 15.65 -16.89 8.88
N LYS A 4 16.66 -17.74 8.62
CA LYS A 4 18.07 -17.42 8.84
C LYS A 4 18.55 -16.40 7.80
N ASN A 5 19.14 -15.29 8.26
CA ASN A 5 19.60 -14.17 7.44
C ASN A 5 18.50 -13.54 6.56
N PRO A 6 17.49 -12.88 7.18
CA PRO A 6 16.30 -12.38 6.48
C PRO A 6 16.63 -11.34 5.40
N GLN A 7 17.66 -10.51 5.60
CA GLN A 7 18.05 -9.44 4.67
C GLN A 7 18.40 -9.94 3.27
N LYS A 8 18.98 -11.15 3.16
CA LYS A 8 19.30 -11.78 1.86
C LYS A 8 18.27 -12.82 1.44
N ALA A 9 17.79 -13.62 2.38
CA ALA A 9 16.89 -14.73 2.08
C ALA A 9 15.51 -14.27 1.61
N ILE A 10 14.96 -13.17 2.16
CA ILE A 10 13.62 -12.69 1.80
C ILE A 10 13.58 -12.20 0.33
N PRO A 11 14.47 -11.29 -0.13
CA PRO A 11 14.46 -10.86 -1.52
C PRO A 11 14.68 -12.00 -2.51
N ILE A 12 15.61 -12.92 -2.22
CA ILE A 12 15.89 -14.08 -3.07
C ILE A 12 14.66 -15.00 -3.15
N GLY A 13 14.00 -15.26 -2.02
CA GLY A 13 12.79 -16.07 -1.95
C GLY A 13 11.64 -15.49 -2.77
N ILE A 14 11.43 -14.17 -2.69
CA ILE A 14 10.39 -13.48 -3.48
C ILE A 14 10.68 -13.62 -4.98
N VAL A 15 11.89 -13.31 -5.44
CA VAL A 15 12.23 -13.38 -6.86
C VAL A 15 12.19 -14.82 -7.40
N ALA A 16 12.74 -15.78 -6.65
CA ALA A 16 12.74 -17.18 -7.06
C ALA A 16 11.32 -17.76 -7.14
N SER A 17 10.47 -17.49 -6.14
CA SER A 17 9.08 -17.95 -6.15
C SER A 17 8.27 -17.32 -7.29
N LEU A 18 8.40 -16.01 -7.53
CA LEU A 18 7.76 -15.33 -8.65
C LEU A 18 8.18 -15.91 -10.00
N LEU A 19 9.47 -16.18 -10.19
CA LEU A 19 9.99 -16.77 -11.43
C LEU A 19 9.42 -18.18 -11.66
N ILE A 20 9.38 -19.02 -10.61
CA ILE A 20 8.80 -20.37 -10.70
C ILE A 20 7.31 -20.27 -11.05
N CYS A 21 6.56 -19.39 -10.38
CA CYS A 21 5.14 -19.16 -10.68
C CYS A 21 4.93 -18.67 -12.11
N PHE A 22 5.78 -17.75 -12.60
CA PHE A 22 5.71 -17.25 -13.98
C PHE A 22 5.89 -18.38 -15.00
N VAL A 23 6.92 -19.22 -14.84
CA VAL A 23 7.16 -20.36 -15.73
C VAL A 23 6.01 -21.36 -15.67
N ALA A 24 5.47 -21.63 -14.48
CA ALA A 24 4.33 -22.53 -14.32
C ALA A 24 3.06 -22.00 -15.00
N TYR A 25 2.72 -20.71 -14.81
CA TYR A 25 1.54 -20.11 -15.43
C TYR A 25 1.66 -20.01 -16.95
N PHE A 26 2.83 -19.64 -17.46
CA PHE A 26 3.09 -19.65 -18.89
C PHE A 26 2.99 -21.07 -19.46
N GLY A 27 3.61 -22.04 -18.79
CA GLY A 27 3.59 -23.45 -19.19
C GLY A 27 2.18 -24.04 -19.21
N VAL A 28 1.37 -23.80 -18.17
CA VAL A 28 -0.02 -24.26 -18.10
C VAL A 28 -0.87 -23.60 -19.19
N SER A 29 -0.72 -22.29 -19.41
CA SER A 29 -1.48 -21.58 -20.45
C SER A 29 -1.13 -22.08 -21.86
N ALA A 30 0.16 -22.31 -22.14
CA ALA A 30 0.62 -22.88 -23.41
C ALA A 30 0.14 -24.32 -23.60
N ALA A 31 0.24 -25.16 -22.57
CA ALA A 31 -0.23 -26.55 -22.64
C ALA A 31 -1.74 -26.63 -22.87
N LEU A 32 -2.52 -25.81 -22.15
CA LEU A 32 -3.98 -25.80 -22.26
C LEU A 32 -4.44 -25.36 -23.66
N THR A 33 -3.83 -24.32 -24.23
CA THR A 33 -4.16 -23.81 -25.57
C THR A 33 -3.69 -24.76 -26.69
N LEU A 34 -2.66 -25.58 -26.46
CA LEU A 34 -2.27 -26.67 -27.36
C LEU A 34 -3.23 -27.87 -27.28
N MET A 35 -3.82 -28.10 -26.10
CA MET A 35 -4.70 -29.24 -25.85
C MET A 35 -6.12 -29.04 -26.38
N MET A 36 -6.62 -27.80 -26.32
CA MET A 36 -7.97 -27.45 -26.73
C MET A 36 -7.99 -26.04 -27.35
N PRO A 37 -8.74 -25.81 -28.44
CA PRO A 37 -8.86 -24.48 -29.04
C PRO A 37 -9.47 -23.46 -28.08
N TYR A 38 -8.93 -22.23 -28.07
CA TYR A 38 -9.29 -21.16 -27.12
C TYR A 38 -10.78 -20.79 -27.08
N TYR A 39 -11.50 -20.97 -28.19
CA TYR A 39 -12.93 -20.63 -28.30
C TYR A 39 -13.86 -21.68 -27.67
N GLN A 40 -13.35 -22.84 -27.26
CA GLN A 40 -14.12 -23.89 -26.59
C GLN A 40 -13.77 -24.04 -25.10
N LEU A 41 -12.82 -23.25 -24.59
CA LEU A 41 -12.45 -23.29 -23.18
C LEU A 41 -13.61 -22.82 -22.30
N ASP A 42 -13.99 -23.67 -21.36
CA ASP A 42 -14.97 -23.31 -20.34
C ASP A 42 -14.40 -22.29 -19.35
N THR A 43 -15.19 -21.28 -18.99
CA THR A 43 -14.75 -20.18 -18.11
C THR A 43 -14.66 -20.60 -16.64
N ASN A 44 -15.42 -21.61 -16.20
CA ASN A 44 -15.51 -21.99 -14.78
C ASN A 44 -14.50 -23.09 -14.41
N SER A 45 -14.31 -24.08 -15.30
CA SER A 45 -13.41 -25.21 -15.08
C SER A 45 -12.62 -25.57 -16.34
N PRO A 46 -11.71 -24.68 -16.80
CA PRO A 46 -11.01 -24.86 -18.07
C PRO A 46 -10.11 -26.11 -18.09
N LEU A 47 -9.37 -26.37 -17.00
CA LEU A 47 -8.42 -27.49 -16.95
C LEU A 47 -9.12 -28.86 -16.92
N PRO A 48 -10.06 -29.15 -16.00
CA PRO A 48 -10.80 -30.42 -15.97
C PRO A 48 -11.51 -30.72 -17.30
N ASN A 49 -12.18 -29.72 -17.88
CA ASN A 49 -12.91 -29.89 -19.13
C ASN A 49 -11.99 -30.16 -20.32
N ALA A 50 -10.81 -29.53 -20.35
CA ALA A 50 -9.85 -29.80 -21.41
C ALA A 50 -9.32 -31.24 -21.34
N PHE A 51 -9.02 -31.78 -20.15
CA PHE A 51 -8.61 -33.20 -20.03
C PHE A 51 -9.71 -34.18 -20.42
N LYS A 52 -10.96 -33.82 -20.13
CA LYS A 52 -12.13 -34.58 -20.58
C LYS A 52 -12.27 -34.54 -22.11
N TYR A 53 -12.00 -33.40 -22.76
CA TYR A 53 -12.04 -33.25 -24.22
C TYR A 53 -11.02 -34.17 -24.92
N VAL A 54 -9.83 -34.37 -24.34
CA VAL A 54 -8.81 -35.30 -24.86
C VAL A 54 -9.16 -36.78 -24.60
N GLY A 55 -10.17 -37.06 -23.78
CA GLY A 55 -10.55 -38.42 -23.39
C GLY A 55 -9.71 -39.02 -22.27
N TRP A 56 -9.02 -38.19 -21.48
CA TRP A 56 -8.15 -38.64 -20.38
C TRP A 56 -8.81 -38.43 -19.01
N ASP A 57 -9.84 -39.23 -18.74
CA ASP A 57 -10.71 -39.08 -17.56
C ASP A 57 -9.96 -39.19 -16.22
N GLY A 58 -8.92 -40.03 -16.13
CA GLY A 58 -8.12 -40.17 -14.91
C GLY A 58 -7.38 -38.87 -14.54
N ALA A 59 -6.84 -38.16 -15.53
CA ALA A 59 -6.16 -36.88 -15.33
C ALA A 59 -7.14 -35.77 -14.92
N ASN A 60 -8.36 -35.79 -15.47
CA ASN A 60 -9.44 -34.88 -15.07
C ASN A 60 -9.71 -34.98 -13.55
N TYR A 61 -9.95 -36.19 -13.02
CA TYR A 61 -10.19 -36.36 -11.58
C TYR A 61 -9.01 -35.92 -10.71
N ALA A 62 -7.78 -36.25 -11.13
CA ALA A 62 -6.57 -35.85 -10.40
C ALA A 62 -6.43 -34.32 -10.32
N VAL A 63 -6.67 -33.61 -11.44
CA VAL A 63 -6.60 -32.16 -11.50
C VAL A 63 -7.75 -31.51 -10.74
N ALA A 64 -8.96 -32.06 -10.80
CA ALA A 64 -10.10 -31.58 -10.03
C ALA A 64 -9.83 -31.65 -8.51
N VAL A 65 -9.38 -32.80 -8.01
CA VAL A 65 -9.01 -32.96 -6.59
C VAL A 65 -7.85 -32.04 -6.21
N GLY A 66 -6.83 -31.93 -7.07
CA GLY A 66 -5.70 -31.01 -6.87
C GLY A 66 -6.14 -29.56 -6.75
N SER A 67 -7.05 -29.11 -7.63
CA SER A 67 -7.59 -27.75 -7.62
C SER A 67 -8.39 -27.45 -6.35
N LEU A 68 -9.24 -28.38 -5.89
CA LEU A 68 -10.01 -28.22 -4.65
C LEU A 68 -9.10 -28.13 -3.42
N CYS A 69 -8.06 -28.97 -3.37
CA CYS A 69 -7.07 -28.93 -2.29
C CYS A 69 -6.26 -27.63 -2.30
N ALA A 70 -5.81 -27.18 -3.48
CA ALA A 70 -5.06 -25.95 -3.64
C ALA A 70 -5.89 -24.72 -3.26
N LEU A 71 -7.15 -24.63 -3.73
CA LEU A 71 -8.06 -23.52 -3.39
C LEU A 71 -8.34 -23.47 -1.88
N SER A 72 -8.55 -24.63 -1.24
CA SER A 72 -8.74 -24.71 0.22
C SER A 72 -7.51 -24.24 0.98
N THR A 73 -6.31 -24.63 0.53
CA THR A 73 -5.03 -24.20 1.13
C THR A 73 -4.81 -22.70 0.97
N SER A 74 -5.07 -22.15 -0.21
CA SER A 74 -4.96 -20.71 -0.47
C SER A 74 -5.94 -19.89 0.37
N LEU A 75 -7.17 -20.38 0.55
CA LEU A 75 -8.16 -19.75 1.43
C LEU A 75 -7.63 -19.67 2.87
N LEU A 76 -7.15 -20.78 3.43
CA LEU A 76 -6.56 -20.81 4.77
C LEU A 76 -5.35 -19.86 4.87
N GLY A 77 -4.48 -19.85 3.85
CA GLY A 77 -3.33 -18.96 3.77
C GLY A 77 -3.73 -17.47 3.84
N SER A 78 -4.82 -17.09 3.18
CA SER A 78 -5.35 -15.71 3.21
C SER A 78 -6.09 -15.36 4.51
N MET A 79 -6.64 -16.35 5.22
CA MET A 79 -7.38 -16.14 6.46
C MET A 79 -6.48 -15.92 7.68
N PHE A 80 -5.19 -16.28 7.62
CA PHE A 80 -4.27 -16.03 8.75
C PHE A 80 -3.87 -14.55 8.92
N PRO A 81 -3.52 -13.80 7.85
CA PRO A 81 -3.15 -12.39 7.97
C PRO A 81 -4.35 -11.48 8.24
N MET A 82 -5.53 -11.77 7.68
CA MET A 82 -6.69 -10.85 7.75
C MET A 82 -7.07 -10.43 9.18
N PRO A 83 -7.25 -11.34 10.15
CA PRO A 83 -7.56 -10.96 11.53
C PRO A 83 -6.44 -10.17 12.21
N ARG A 84 -5.17 -10.37 11.80
CA ARG A 84 -4.03 -9.64 12.35
C ARG A 84 -4.01 -8.19 11.90
N ILE A 85 -4.33 -7.94 10.62
CA ILE A 85 -4.46 -6.58 10.08
C ILE A 85 -5.59 -5.83 10.80
N ILE A 86 -6.75 -6.48 10.95
CA ILE A 86 -7.91 -5.88 11.64
C ILE A 86 -7.59 -5.60 13.11
N TYR A 87 -6.90 -6.54 13.78
CA TYR A 87 -6.46 -6.37 15.16
C TYR A 87 -5.51 -5.17 15.30
N ALA A 88 -4.48 -5.07 14.45
CA ALA A 88 -3.52 -3.95 14.49
C ALA A 88 -4.21 -2.61 14.22
N MET A 89 -5.07 -2.54 13.20
CA MET A 89 -5.84 -1.32 12.89
C MET A 89 -6.80 -0.92 14.02
N ALA A 90 -7.35 -1.89 14.76
CA ALA A 90 -8.23 -1.61 15.91
C ALA A 90 -7.44 -1.22 17.17
N GLU A 91 -6.23 -1.74 17.34
CA GLU A 91 -5.30 -1.38 18.42
C GLU A 91 -4.80 0.07 18.27
N ASP A 92 -4.49 0.48 17.04
CA ASP A 92 -4.13 1.87 16.70
C ASP A 92 -5.32 2.85 16.80
N GLY A 93 -6.53 2.35 17.01
CA GLY A 93 -7.75 3.14 17.13
C GLY A 93 -8.36 3.59 15.81
N LEU A 94 -7.83 3.14 14.66
CA LEU A 94 -8.40 3.41 13.32
C LEU A 94 -9.72 2.65 13.10
N LEU A 95 -9.88 1.48 13.72
CA LEU A 95 -11.11 0.67 13.73
C LEU A 95 -11.67 0.51 15.14
N PHE A 96 -12.92 0.04 15.24
CA PHE A 96 -13.60 -0.13 16.52
C PHE A 96 -12.81 -1.01 17.51
N LYS A 97 -12.57 -0.51 18.73
CA LYS A 97 -11.72 -1.16 19.76
C LYS A 97 -12.18 -2.57 20.16
N PHE A 98 -13.45 -2.93 19.93
CA PHE A 98 -13.93 -4.27 20.24
C PHE A 98 -13.27 -5.36 19.36
N LEU A 99 -12.79 -5.01 18.15
CA LEU A 99 -12.07 -5.96 17.28
C LEU A 99 -10.65 -6.26 17.77
N ALA A 100 -10.05 -5.36 18.57
CA ALA A 100 -8.75 -5.57 19.21
C ALA A 100 -8.84 -6.50 20.43
N LYS A 101 -10.03 -6.95 20.84
CA LYS A 101 -10.16 -7.81 22.03
C LYS A 101 -9.64 -9.23 21.75
N VAL A 102 -8.57 -9.59 22.46
CA VAL A 102 -7.97 -10.93 22.42
C VAL A 102 -8.63 -11.85 23.45
N ASN A 103 -8.88 -13.11 23.08
CA ASN A 103 -9.45 -14.09 24.00
C ASN A 103 -8.40 -14.65 24.98
N ASP A 104 -8.70 -14.68 26.27
CA ASP A 104 -7.74 -15.06 27.31
C ASP A 104 -7.24 -16.50 27.22
N LYS A 105 -8.10 -17.43 26.79
CA LYS A 105 -7.77 -18.87 26.72
C LYS A 105 -7.00 -19.26 25.46
N ARG A 106 -7.26 -18.62 24.32
CA ARG A 106 -6.64 -18.98 23.03
C ARG A 106 -5.59 -17.98 22.56
N LYS A 107 -5.47 -16.82 23.21
CA LYS A 107 -4.56 -15.73 22.84
C LYS A 107 -4.65 -15.34 21.36
N THR A 108 -5.86 -15.44 20.79
CA THR A 108 -6.16 -15.08 19.40
C THR A 108 -7.33 -14.09 19.34
N PRO A 109 -7.35 -13.19 18.33
CA PRO A 109 -8.41 -12.20 18.15
C PRO A 109 -9.65 -12.84 17.51
N VAL A 110 -10.39 -13.64 18.30
CA VAL A 110 -11.54 -14.42 17.82
C VAL A 110 -12.62 -13.54 17.19
N ILE A 111 -12.88 -12.36 17.77
CA ILE A 111 -13.90 -11.45 17.26
C ILE A 111 -13.52 -10.95 15.86
N ALA A 112 -12.27 -10.54 15.64
CA ALA A 112 -11.77 -10.13 14.32
C ALA A 112 -11.82 -11.27 13.29
N THR A 113 -11.55 -12.52 13.71
CA THR A 113 -11.67 -13.69 12.82
C THR A 113 -13.10 -13.95 12.40
N VAL A 114 -14.05 -13.90 13.34
CA VAL A 114 -15.47 -14.15 13.04
C VAL A 114 -16.06 -13.02 12.19
N THR A 115 -15.73 -11.76 12.49
CA THR A 115 -16.24 -10.62 11.71
C THR A 115 -15.68 -10.58 10.29
N SER A 116 -14.38 -10.83 10.10
CA SER A 116 -13.78 -10.90 8.76
C SER A 116 -14.30 -12.08 7.95
N GLY A 117 -14.45 -13.26 8.56
CA GLY A 117 -15.04 -14.42 7.91
C GLY A 117 -16.50 -14.20 7.52
N ALA A 118 -17.30 -13.59 8.40
CA ALA A 118 -18.69 -13.24 8.10
C ALA A 118 -18.80 -12.22 6.96
N ALA A 119 -17.96 -11.18 6.98
CA ALA A 119 -17.91 -10.20 5.89
C ALA A 119 -17.51 -10.86 4.56
N ALA A 120 -16.50 -11.73 4.56
CA ALA A 120 -16.10 -12.49 3.36
C ALA A 120 -17.23 -13.41 2.85
N ALA A 121 -17.98 -14.06 3.74
CA ALA A 121 -19.11 -14.91 3.36
C ALA A 121 -20.26 -14.09 2.74
N VAL A 122 -20.55 -12.91 3.30
CA VAL A 122 -21.53 -11.98 2.72
C VAL A 122 -21.06 -11.49 1.34
N MET A 123 -19.79 -11.16 1.18
CA MET A 123 -19.22 -10.76 -0.11
C MET A 123 -19.30 -11.87 -1.15
N ALA A 124 -18.97 -13.11 -0.77
CA ALA A 124 -19.07 -14.28 -1.65
C ALA A 124 -20.52 -14.62 -2.03
N PHE A 125 -21.50 -14.20 -1.22
CA PHE A 125 -22.94 -14.40 -1.51
C PHE A 125 -23.53 -13.30 -2.40
N LEU A 126 -23.08 -12.06 -2.24
CA LEU A 126 -23.66 -10.89 -2.93
C LEU A 126 -23.05 -10.58 -4.29
N PHE A 127 -21.82 -11.02 -4.56
CA PHE A 127 -21.07 -10.63 -5.76
C PHE A 127 -20.64 -11.86 -6.58
N ASP A 128 -20.60 -11.69 -7.90
CA ASP A 128 -20.09 -12.70 -8.82
C ASP A 128 -18.56 -12.78 -8.78
N LEU A 129 -18.00 -13.98 -8.99
CA LEU A 129 -16.55 -14.22 -8.94
C LEU A 129 -15.75 -13.20 -9.75
N LYS A 130 -16.23 -12.84 -10.95
CA LYS A 130 -15.57 -11.84 -11.81
C LYS A 130 -15.46 -10.48 -11.13
N ASP A 131 -16.53 -10.01 -10.50
CA ASP A 131 -16.55 -8.72 -9.80
C ASP A 131 -15.64 -8.73 -8.56
N LEU A 132 -15.60 -9.84 -7.82
CA LEU A 132 -14.67 -9.98 -6.68
C LEU A 132 -13.21 -9.97 -7.14
N VAL A 133 -12.89 -10.64 -8.25
CA VAL A 133 -11.54 -10.66 -8.82
C VAL A 133 -11.15 -9.26 -9.28
N ASP A 134 -12.03 -8.57 -10.00
CA ASP A 134 -11.78 -7.22 -10.50
C ASP A 134 -11.56 -6.22 -9.31
N LEU A 135 -12.32 -6.37 -8.21
CA LEU A 135 -12.15 -5.58 -6.97
C LEU A 135 -10.83 -5.90 -6.23
N MET A 136 -10.45 -7.18 -6.17
CA MET A 136 -9.18 -7.61 -5.59
C MET A 136 -7.99 -7.06 -6.41
N SER A 137 -8.10 -7.10 -7.74
CA SER A 137 -7.06 -6.63 -8.65
C SER A 137 -6.83 -5.13 -8.53
N ILE A 138 -7.87 -4.29 -8.55
CA ILE A 138 -7.70 -2.84 -8.37
C ILE A 138 -7.05 -2.50 -7.01
N GLY A 139 -7.47 -3.15 -5.93
CA GLY A 139 -6.87 -2.96 -4.61
C GLY A 139 -5.39 -3.36 -4.56
N THR A 140 -5.04 -4.48 -5.19
CA THR A 140 -3.65 -4.98 -5.24
C THR A 140 -2.76 -4.08 -6.09
N LEU A 141 -3.25 -3.62 -7.25
CA LEU A 141 -2.54 -2.69 -8.13
C LEU A 141 -2.28 -1.35 -7.46
N LEU A 142 -3.25 -0.82 -6.71
CA LEU A 142 -3.08 0.39 -5.91
C LEU A 142 -2.04 0.19 -4.80
N ALA A 143 -2.08 -0.93 -4.09
CA ALA A 143 -1.09 -1.24 -3.06
C ALA A 143 0.34 -1.36 -3.64
N TYR A 144 0.52 -2.01 -4.79
CA TYR A 144 1.81 -2.10 -5.46
C TYR A 144 2.32 -0.74 -5.95
N SER A 145 1.43 0.11 -6.45
CA SER A 145 1.76 1.48 -6.84
C SER A 145 2.18 2.32 -5.65
N LEU A 146 1.46 2.20 -4.52
CA LEU A 146 1.80 2.86 -3.27
C LEU A 146 3.16 2.39 -2.74
N VAL A 147 3.43 1.09 -2.71
CA VAL A 147 4.73 0.54 -2.28
C VAL A 147 5.86 1.04 -3.17
N ALA A 148 5.67 1.07 -4.49
CA ALA A 148 6.64 1.61 -5.43
C ALA A 148 6.91 3.11 -5.19
N ALA A 149 5.86 3.90 -4.92
CA ALA A 149 5.98 5.30 -4.57
C ALA A 149 6.70 5.49 -3.22
N CYS A 150 6.38 4.68 -2.20
CA CYS A 150 7.07 4.70 -0.90
C CYS A 150 8.57 4.41 -1.03
N VAL A 151 8.97 3.47 -1.89
CA VAL A 151 10.40 3.19 -2.14
C VAL A 151 11.09 4.40 -2.76
N LEU A 152 10.44 5.13 -3.67
CA LEU A 152 10.98 6.39 -4.20
C LEU A 152 11.08 7.45 -3.09
N VAL A 153 10.01 7.68 -2.34
CA VAL A 153 9.98 8.69 -1.27
C VAL A 153 11.05 8.41 -0.22
N LEU A 154 11.14 7.17 0.29
CA LEU A 154 12.14 6.80 1.29
C LEU A 154 13.58 6.87 0.77
N ARG A 155 13.79 6.78 -0.55
CA ARG A 155 15.12 6.90 -1.15
C ARG A 155 15.56 8.36 -1.37
N TYR A 156 14.62 9.28 -1.56
CA TYR A 156 14.89 10.70 -1.83
C TYR A 156 14.63 11.61 -0.63
N GLN A 157 13.97 11.13 0.43
CA GLN A 157 13.91 11.84 1.69
C GLN A 157 15.32 11.90 2.31
N PRO A 158 15.86 13.09 2.61
CA PRO A 158 17.08 13.18 3.40
C PRO A 158 16.80 12.57 4.77
N GLU A 159 17.72 11.74 5.28
CA GLU A 159 17.68 11.20 6.64
C GLU A 159 17.42 12.36 7.62
N GLN A 160 16.18 12.52 8.06
CA GLN A 160 15.91 13.35 9.22
C GLN A 160 16.43 12.56 10.41
N PRO A 161 17.32 13.11 11.26
CA PRO A 161 17.69 12.46 12.49
C PRO A 161 16.41 12.31 13.31
N ASN A 162 15.90 11.08 13.39
CA ASN A 162 14.66 10.77 14.10
C ASN A 162 14.76 11.32 15.53
N LEU A 163 13.92 12.30 15.85
CA LEU A 163 13.79 12.85 17.19
C LEU A 163 13.38 11.76 18.19
N ALA A 164 12.64 10.75 17.71
CA ALA A 164 12.32 9.52 18.44
C ALA A 164 13.56 8.67 18.79
N TYR A 165 14.60 8.69 17.95
CA TYR A 165 15.87 8.00 18.21
C TYR A 165 16.73 8.80 19.21
N GLN A 166 16.68 10.13 19.17
CA GLN A 166 17.36 10.98 20.16
C GLN A 166 16.72 10.88 21.54
N MET A 167 15.39 10.81 21.66
CA MET A 167 14.69 10.61 22.94
C MET A 167 14.99 9.26 23.59
N ALA A 168 15.13 8.20 22.78
CA ALA A 168 15.55 6.88 23.28
C ALA A 168 17.01 6.88 23.76
N ARG A 169 17.88 7.64 23.08
CA ARG A 169 19.30 7.75 23.44
C ARG A 169 19.54 8.61 24.69
N THR A 170 18.76 9.67 24.90
CA THR A 170 18.85 10.47 26.14
C THR A 170 18.34 9.70 27.36
N THR A 171 17.50 8.68 27.20
CA THR A 171 17.03 7.86 28.32
C THR A 171 18.08 6.85 28.79
N GLU A 172 18.97 6.37 27.90
CA GLU A 172 20.05 5.44 28.27
C GLU A 172 21.33 6.15 28.74
N GLU A 173 21.60 7.38 28.29
CA GLU A 173 22.83 8.11 28.66
C GLU A 173 22.69 8.93 29.97
N THR A 174 21.49 9.08 30.55
CA THR A 174 21.28 9.87 31.78
C THR A 174 21.70 9.15 33.07
N ASP A 175 21.97 7.84 33.03
CA ASP A 175 22.41 7.08 34.22
C ASP A 175 23.93 7.05 34.43
N ASN A 176 24.74 7.60 33.51
CA ASN A 176 26.20 7.56 33.62
C ASN A 176 26.86 8.92 33.35
N ASN A 177 27.19 9.61 34.45
CA ASN A 177 28.26 10.59 34.65
C ASN A 177 27.84 12.06 34.81
N GLU A 178 27.98 12.51 36.05
CA GLU A 178 28.17 13.91 36.42
C GLU A 178 29.45 14.50 35.79
N SER A 179 29.33 15.79 35.44
CA SER A 179 30.29 16.88 35.73
C SER A 179 30.85 17.68 34.53
N VAL A 180 30.87 19.00 34.78
CA VAL A 180 31.76 20.05 34.21
C VAL A 180 31.30 20.78 32.93
N SER A 181 30.70 21.97 33.18
CA SER A 181 30.90 23.32 32.58
C SER A 181 31.24 23.46 31.08
N THR A 182 30.75 24.42 30.29
CA THR A 182 30.57 25.87 30.55
C THR A 182 29.91 26.52 29.31
N SER A 183 29.00 27.49 29.56
CA SER A 183 28.80 28.80 28.89
C SER A 183 28.56 28.85 27.36
N GLU A 184 27.35 29.22 26.92
CA GLU A 184 26.91 30.58 26.51
C GLU A 184 27.55 31.05 25.18
N SER A 185 26.83 31.45 24.12
CA SER A 185 25.86 32.55 24.11
C SER A 185 25.26 32.74 22.70
N GLN A 186 23.94 32.96 22.68
CA GLN A 186 23.11 33.90 21.90
C GLN A 186 23.53 34.44 20.51
N THR A 187 22.54 34.52 19.61
CA THR A 187 22.00 35.73 18.91
C THR A 187 21.19 35.26 17.69
N GLY A 188 20.02 35.79 17.27
CA GLY A 188 19.14 36.86 17.69
C GLY A 188 18.07 37.10 16.58
N PHE A 189 16.80 37.27 16.98
CA PHE A 189 15.75 38.21 16.51
C PHE A 189 15.34 38.37 15.00
N LEU A 190 14.11 37.92 14.67
CA LEU A 190 12.92 38.51 13.95
C LEU A 190 13.06 39.76 13.01
N PRO A 191 12.13 40.06 12.03
CA PRO A 191 10.64 39.94 12.10
C PRO A 191 9.83 39.59 10.80
N GLU A 192 8.50 39.59 10.94
CA GLU A 192 7.38 39.25 10.02
C GLU A 192 7.23 40.10 8.74
N GLU A 193 6.50 39.59 7.72
CA GLU A 193 5.26 40.17 7.11
C GLU A 193 4.67 39.29 5.96
N GLU A 194 3.39 39.53 5.65
CA GLU A 194 2.34 38.69 5.02
C GLU A 194 2.44 38.39 3.50
N GLU A 195 1.77 37.31 3.03
CA GLU A 195 0.98 37.34 1.77
C GLU A 195 -0.22 36.35 1.82
N LYS A 196 -1.44 36.90 1.69
CA LYS A 196 -2.72 36.18 1.51
C LYS A 196 -2.94 35.88 0.03
N CYS A 197 -3.34 34.65 -0.31
CA CYS A 197 -4.15 34.41 -1.51
C CYS A 197 -5.22 33.32 -1.27
N SER A 198 -6.42 33.59 -1.78
CA SER A 198 -7.71 33.14 -1.24
C SER A 198 -8.23 31.86 -1.91
N ILE A 199 -8.50 30.82 -1.09
CA ILE A 199 -9.02 29.49 -1.46
C ILE A 199 -10.49 29.50 -1.97
N ARG A 200 -11.17 30.64 -1.96
CA ARG A 200 -12.58 30.76 -2.38
C ARG A 200 -12.83 30.81 -3.90
N ALA A 201 -11.79 30.88 -4.74
CA ALA A 201 -11.95 30.97 -6.20
C ALA A 201 -11.92 29.61 -6.93
N ILE A 202 -11.54 28.51 -6.25
CA ILE A 202 -11.50 27.16 -6.85
C ILE A 202 -12.80 26.38 -6.59
N LEU A 203 -13.55 26.74 -5.54
CA LEU A 203 -14.61 25.86 -5.04
C LEU A 203 -16.01 26.06 -5.65
N CYS A 204 -16.29 27.06 -6.50
CA CYS A 204 -17.63 27.26 -7.09
C CYS A 204 -17.64 27.99 -8.46
N PRO A 205 -17.68 27.29 -9.60
CA PRO A 205 -18.22 27.85 -10.83
C PRO A 205 -19.76 27.66 -10.87
N PRO A 206 -20.54 28.70 -11.21
CA PRO A 206 -21.99 28.59 -11.34
C PRO A 206 -22.34 28.09 -12.74
N ASN A 207 -23.13 27.02 -12.79
CA ASN A 207 -23.86 26.45 -13.93
C ASN A 207 -23.34 25.14 -14.55
N SER A 208 -24.34 24.31 -14.79
CA SER A 208 -24.41 22.90 -15.16
C SER A 208 -24.47 22.70 -16.67
N ASP A 209 -23.54 21.90 -17.22
CA ASP A 209 -23.77 20.78 -18.15
C ASP A 209 -22.42 20.28 -18.73
N PRO A 210 -22.16 18.95 -18.84
CA PRO A 210 -20.84 18.43 -19.19
C PRO A 210 -20.60 18.46 -20.71
N SER A 211 -19.66 19.30 -21.14
CA SER A 211 -19.18 19.37 -22.53
C SER A 211 -17.97 18.45 -22.77
N LYS A 212 -17.89 17.87 -23.97
CA LYS A 212 -16.82 16.99 -24.52
C LYS A 212 -15.39 17.57 -24.39
N PHE A 213 -15.27 18.82 -23.95
CA PHE A 213 -14.03 19.51 -23.64
C PHE A 213 -13.35 19.00 -22.36
N SER A 214 -14.10 18.55 -21.34
CA SER A 214 -13.49 18.01 -20.12
C SER A 214 -12.73 16.69 -20.38
N GLY A 215 -13.25 15.83 -21.25
CA GLY A 215 -12.55 14.62 -21.70
C GLY A 215 -11.32 14.92 -22.56
N LEU A 216 -11.36 15.98 -23.38
CA LEU A 216 -10.21 16.43 -24.15
C LEU A 216 -9.11 17.01 -23.25
N VAL A 217 -9.48 17.79 -22.23
CA VAL A 217 -8.55 18.38 -21.26
C VAL A 217 -7.88 17.29 -20.41
N VAL A 218 -8.63 16.25 -20.01
CA VAL A 218 -8.05 15.10 -19.30
C VAL A 218 -7.10 14.32 -20.21
N ASN A 219 -7.47 14.04 -21.47
CA ASN A 219 -6.60 13.32 -22.39
C ASN A 219 -5.32 14.12 -22.75
N ILE A 220 -5.45 15.44 -22.93
CA ILE A 220 -4.30 16.34 -23.12
C ILE A 220 -3.44 16.38 -21.86
N SER A 221 -4.02 16.36 -20.65
CA SER A 221 -3.24 16.33 -19.40
C SER A 221 -2.51 15.00 -19.20
N THR A 222 -3.10 13.86 -19.58
CA THR A 222 -2.45 12.56 -19.51
C THR A 222 -1.32 12.44 -20.53
N CYS A 223 -1.53 12.92 -21.76
CA CYS A 223 -0.47 12.99 -22.77
C CYS A 223 0.63 13.99 -22.39
N ILE A 224 0.31 15.12 -21.74
CA ILE A 224 1.32 16.07 -21.25
C ILE A 224 2.12 15.47 -20.11
N ILE A 225 1.52 14.71 -19.19
CA ILE A 225 2.26 14.02 -18.12
C ILE A 225 3.17 12.93 -18.71
N GLU A 226 2.70 12.15 -19.69
CA GLU A 226 3.54 11.15 -20.37
C GLU A 226 4.67 11.79 -21.19
N LEU A 227 4.40 12.93 -21.84
CA LEU A 227 5.35 13.64 -22.68
C LEU A 227 6.33 14.48 -21.84
N GLU A 228 5.93 15.02 -20.69
CA GLU A 228 6.82 15.63 -19.69
C GLU A 228 7.71 14.58 -19.02
N LEU A 229 7.21 13.36 -18.78
CA LEU A 229 8.02 12.26 -18.23
C LEU A 229 9.03 11.72 -19.26
N GLN A 230 8.65 11.65 -20.54
CA GLN A 230 9.53 11.23 -21.64
C GLN A 230 10.54 12.32 -22.02
N LEU A 231 10.14 13.60 -21.96
CA LEU A 231 11.02 14.75 -22.20
C LEU A 231 11.96 15.00 -21.01
N ALA A 232 11.52 14.78 -19.77
CA ALA A 232 12.39 14.76 -18.60
C ALA A 232 13.44 13.64 -18.71
N SER A 233 13.06 12.43 -19.15
CA SER A 233 14.01 11.35 -19.44
C SER A 233 15.02 11.69 -20.54
N CYS A 234 14.69 12.61 -21.46
CA CYS A 234 15.56 13.01 -22.58
C CYS A 234 16.40 14.28 -22.27
N LEU A 235 15.94 15.14 -21.34
CA LEU A 235 16.62 16.40 -20.94
C LEU A 235 17.45 16.28 -19.66
N LEU A 236 17.22 15.26 -18.82
CA LEU A 236 18.03 15.01 -17.63
C LEU A 236 19.52 14.63 -17.85
N PRO A 237 20.01 14.18 -19.04
CA PRO A 237 21.45 13.92 -19.19
C PRO A 237 22.31 15.18 -19.10
N ASN A 238 21.77 16.38 -19.42
CA ASN A 238 22.59 17.60 -19.52
C ASN A 238 22.46 18.59 -18.37
N HIS A 239 21.39 18.57 -17.56
CA HIS A 239 21.22 19.56 -16.48
C HIS A 239 21.36 18.99 -15.06
N ILE A 240 21.18 17.68 -14.86
CA ILE A 240 21.39 17.01 -13.56
C ILE A 240 22.81 16.43 -13.43
N ALA A 241 23.50 16.23 -14.55
CA ALA A 241 24.91 15.81 -14.57
C ALA A 241 25.89 16.86 -14.02
N ARG A 242 25.48 18.13 -13.81
CA ARG A 242 26.40 19.21 -13.40
C ARG A 242 26.38 19.59 -11.92
N THR A 243 25.43 19.13 -11.10
CA THR A 243 25.31 19.58 -9.70
C THR A 243 25.30 18.48 -8.63
N THR A 244 25.26 17.19 -8.99
CA THR A 244 25.14 16.11 -7.98
C THR A 244 26.21 15.01 -8.11
N ILE A 245 27.32 15.30 -8.78
CA ILE A 245 28.47 14.37 -8.87
C ILE A 245 29.53 14.84 -7.87
N LEU A 246 29.40 14.42 -6.62
CA LEU A 246 30.54 14.03 -5.77
C LEU A 246 29.98 13.24 -4.58
N LYS A 247 30.18 11.92 -4.64
CA LYS A 247 29.70 10.84 -3.74
C LYS A 247 28.27 10.33 -3.95
N ILE A 248 28.03 9.71 -5.10
CA ILE A 248 27.14 8.55 -5.14
C ILE A 248 27.95 7.46 -5.82
N ASP A 249 28.33 6.42 -5.08
CA ASP A 249 28.92 5.23 -5.66
C ASP A 249 27.82 4.49 -6.43
N TRP A 250 27.84 4.62 -7.75
CA TRP A 250 26.91 3.99 -8.70
C TRP A 250 27.10 2.46 -8.83
N SER A 251 27.89 1.85 -7.95
CA SER A 251 28.39 0.49 -8.12
C SER A 251 27.37 -0.60 -7.81
N ASP A 252 26.34 -0.32 -7.01
CA ASP A 252 25.58 -1.43 -6.44
C ASP A 252 24.22 -1.68 -7.10
N VAL A 253 23.51 -0.68 -7.66
CA VAL A 253 22.33 -0.95 -8.49
C VAL A 253 21.93 0.23 -9.43
N PRO A 254 22.23 0.16 -10.75
CA PRO A 254 22.09 1.29 -11.68
C PRO A 254 20.65 1.60 -12.14
N LEU A 255 19.67 0.73 -11.87
CA LEU A 255 18.32 0.82 -12.45
C LEU A 255 17.20 1.24 -11.47
N LEU A 256 17.54 1.56 -10.21
CA LEU A 256 16.56 1.69 -9.14
C LEU A 256 15.53 2.82 -9.23
N PRO A 257 15.77 4.01 -9.86
CA PRO A 257 14.70 4.99 -9.99
C PRO A 257 13.73 4.62 -11.12
N LEU A 258 14.20 3.94 -12.16
CA LEU A 258 13.39 3.60 -13.34
C LEU A 258 12.41 2.45 -13.05
N LEU A 259 12.82 1.46 -12.25
CA LEU A 259 11.99 0.29 -11.94
C LEU A 259 10.65 0.64 -11.23
N PRO A 260 10.62 1.44 -10.15
CA PRO A 260 9.37 1.86 -9.51
C PRO A 260 8.49 2.71 -10.43
N ILE A 261 9.07 3.58 -11.25
CA ILE A 261 8.31 4.44 -12.19
C ILE A 261 7.63 3.58 -13.25
N VAL A 262 8.35 2.65 -13.86
CA VAL A 262 7.78 1.69 -14.82
C VAL A 262 6.70 0.83 -14.16
N SER A 263 6.92 0.38 -12.92
CA SER A 263 5.93 -0.38 -12.16
C SER A 263 4.63 0.39 -11.96
N ILE A 264 4.70 1.66 -11.51
CA ILE A 264 3.53 2.52 -11.34
C ILE A 264 2.81 2.72 -12.68
N PHE A 265 3.56 3.01 -13.75
CA PHE A 265 2.97 3.19 -15.08
C PHE A 265 2.20 1.95 -15.55
N VAL A 266 2.80 0.76 -15.45
CA VAL A 266 2.15 -0.50 -15.82
C VAL A 266 0.92 -0.77 -14.95
N ASN A 267 1.00 -0.53 -13.64
CA ASN A 267 -0.14 -0.72 -12.75
C ASN A 267 -1.29 0.24 -13.09
N VAL A 268 -1.00 1.51 -13.37
CA VAL A 268 -2.01 2.49 -13.79
C VAL A 268 -2.63 2.11 -15.13
N TYR A 269 -1.82 1.66 -16.09
CA TYR A 269 -2.32 1.16 -17.37
C TYR A 269 -3.25 -0.04 -17.19
N LEU A 270 -2.90 -1.00 -16.33
CA LEU A 270 -3.77 -2.13 -16.01
C LEU A 270 -5.06 -1.68 -15.31
N MET A 271 -4.98 -0.69 -14.42
CA MET A 271 -6.16 -0.11 -13.74
C MET A 271 -7.14 0.55 -14.72
N MET A 272 -6.65 1.17 -15.79
CA MET A 272 -7.49 1.79 -16.82
C MET A 272 -8.23 0.78 -17.70
N GLN A 273 -7.80 -0.49 -17.72
CA GLN A 273 -8.49 -1.56 -18.45
C GLN A 273 -9.67 -2.17 -17.69
N LEU A 274 -9.84 -1.85 -16.40
CA LEU A 274 -10.98 -2.35 -15.63
C LEU A 274 -12.27 -1.61 -16.02
N ASP A 275 -13.38 -2.32 -15.93
CA ASP A 275 -14.70 -1.80 -16.23
C ASP A 275 -15.12 -0.64 -15.29
N LEU A 276 -15.94 0.28 -15.78
CA LEU A 276 -16.47 1.41 -15.00
C LEU A 276 -17.25 0.93 -13.76
N GLY A 277 -17.93 -0.21 -13.85
CA GLY A 277 -18.63 -0.82 -12.71
C GLY A 277 -17.70 -1.17 -11.56
N THR A 278 -16.47 -1.61 -11.85
CA THR A 278 -15.45 -1.90 -10.82
C THR A 278 -15.00 -0.64 -10.11
N TRP A 279 -14.80 0.47 -10.84
CA TRP A 279 -14.46 1.77 -10.26
C TRP A 279 -15.56 2.31 -9.34
N ILE A 280 -16.83 2.15 -9.72
CA ILE A 280 -17.96 2.55 -8.88
C ILE A 280 -17.96 1.73 -7.59
N ARG A 281 -17.83 0.40 -7.66
CA ARG A 281 -17.79 -0.46 -6.47
C ARG A 281 -16.61 -0.11 -5.56
N PHE A 282 -15.43 0.08 -6.13
CA PHE A 282 -14.25 0.51 -5.38
C PHE A 282 -14.48 1.86 -4.69
N ALA A 283 -15.05 2.85 -5.39
CA ALA A 283 -15.36 4.15 -4.82
C ALA A 283 -16.37 4.07 -3.66
N VAL A 284 -17.39 3.22 -3.78
CA VAL A 284 -18.36 2.96 -2.69
C VAL A 284 -17.66 2.37 -1.47
N TRP A 285 -16.78 1.37 -1.65
CA TRP A 285 -16.03 0.77 -0.54
C TRP A 285 -15.06 1.75 0.11
N MET A 286 -14.36 2.56 -0.69
CA MET A 286 -13.51 3.64 -0.17
C MET A 286 -14.32 4.66 0.61
N LEU A 287 -15.51 5.04 0.13
CA LEU A 287 -16.40 5.96 0.84
C LEU A 287 -16.83 5.37 2.20
N ILE A 288 -17.22 4.10 2.24
CA ILE A 288 -17.56 3.41 3.49
C ILE A 288 -16.36 3.41 4.45
N GLY A 289 -15.16 3.08 3.96
CA GLY A 289 -13.93 3.10 4.74
C GLY A 289 -13.62 4.49 5.31
N PHE A 290 -13.75 5.54 4.49
CA PHE A 290 -13.59 6.91 4.93
C PHE A 290 -14.64 7.32 5.96
N ILE A 291 -15.91 6.96 5.78
CA ILE A 291 -16.96 7.25 6.77
C ILE A 291 -16.59 6.63 8.12
N ILE A 292 -16.15 5.37 8.15
CA ILE A 292 -15.71 4.70 9.39
C ILE A 292 -14.52 5.44 10.01
N TYR A 293 -13.53 5.80 9.20
CA TYR A 293 -12.34 6.52 9.64
C TYR A 293 -12.65 7.92 10.20
N PHE A 294 -13.43 8.73 9.50
CA PHE A 294 -13.77 10.10 9.93
C PHE A 294 -14.73 10.11 11.13
N SER A 295 -15.67 9.16 11.21
CA SER A 295 -16.64 9.09 12.31
C SER A 295 -16.07 8.51 13.59
N TYR A 296 -15.29 7.44 13.50
CA TYR A 296 -14.74 6.74 14.66
C TYR A 296 -13.25 7.01 14.84
N GLY A 297 -12.46 6.81 13.79
CA GLY A 297 -11.00 6.83 13.81
C GLY A 297 -10.40 8.17 14.28
N ILE A 298 -10.89 9.29 13.78
CA ILE A 298 -10.38 10.63 14.18
C ILE A 298 -10.56 10.91 15.68
N TRP A 299 -11.64 10.43 16.27
CA TRP A 299 -11.98 10.71 17.67
C TRP A 299 -11.28 9.77 18.66
N HIS A 300 -10.81 8.61 18.18
CA HIS A 300 -10.29 7.54 19.03
C HIS A 300 -8.87 7.08 18.67
N SER A 301 -8.20 7.72 17.70
CA SER A 301 -6.84 7.37 17.31
C SER A 301 -5.84 7.66 18.43
N VAL A 302 -4.87 6.76 18.57
CA VAL A 302 -3.87 6.83 19.63
C VAL A 302 -2.92 8.02 19.43
N GLU A 303 -2.62 8.41 18.19
CA GLU A 303 -1.80 9.60 17.91
C GLU A 303 -2.47 10.92 18.34
N ALA A 304 -3.80 11.05 18.22
CA ALA A 304 -4.50 12.23 18.71
C ALA A 304 -4.42 12.33 20.25
N ALA A 305 -4.49 11.19 20.95
CA ALA A 305 -4.29 11.13 22.39
C ALA A 305 -2.84 11.45 22.79
N TYR A 306 -1.85 10.98 22.02
CA TYR A 306 -0.42 11.24 22.27
C TYR A 306 -0.05 12.71 22.03
N ALA A 307 -0.60 13.34 21.00
CA ALA A 307 -0.43 14.77 20.74
C ALA A 307 -1.04 15.62 21.87
N ALA A 308 -2.23 15.25 22.36
CA ALA A 308 -2.89 15.93 23.48
C ALA A 308 -2.12 15.77 24.81
N SER A 309 -1.51 14.61 25.07
CA SER A 309 -0.66 14.42 26.26
C SER A 309 0.66 15.19 26.16
N ALA A 310 1.28 15.25 24.99
CA ALA A 310 2.52 16.00 24.77
C ALA A 310 2.33 17.52 24.96
N ASP A 311 1.18 18.07 24.55
CA ASP A 311 0.83 19.47 24.82
C ASP A 311 0.59 19.74 26.31
N THR A 312 0.04 18.77 27.04
CA THR A 312 -0.18 18.89 28.49
C THR A 312 1.14 18.89 29.26
N GLU A 313 2.08 17.99 28.93
CA GLU A 313 3.42 17.95 29.55
C GLU A 313 4.21 19.24 29.28
N ARG A 314 4.21 19.73 28.03
CA ARG A 314 4.86 20.99 27.67
C ARG A 314 4.27 22.19 28.42
N SER A 315 2.98 22.16 28.74
CA SER A 315 2.29 23.19 29.52
C SER A 315 2.66 23.17 31.01
N THR A 316 2.87 21.98 31.58
CA THR A 316 3.34 21.83 32.97
C THR A 316 4.80 22.21 33.15
N ASP A 317 5.67 21.93 32.18
CA ASP A 317 7.09 22.31 32.25
C ASP A 317 7.27 23.83 32.15
N THR A 318 6.51 24.50 31.28
CA THR A 318 6.51 25.97 31.21
C THR A 318 5.94 26.64 32.47
N ALA A 319 4.98 26.00 33.15
CA ALA A 319 4.47 26.48 34.43
C ALA A 319 5.47 26.30 35.58
N SER A 320 6.28 25.23 35.55
CA SER A 320 7.33 24.97 36.55
C SER A 320 8.53 25.91 36.41
N ASP A 321 8.96 26.24 35.19
CA ASP A 321 10.05 27.19 34.94
C ASP A 321 9.67 28.64 35.24
N SER A 322 8.38 29.00 35.15
CA SER A 322 7.91 30.33 35.54
C SER A 322 7.81 30.53 37.06
N CYS A 323 7.97 29.48 37.86
CA CYS A 323 7.86 29.52 39.32
C CYS A 323 9.22 29.46 40.05
N LYS A 324 10.34 29.41 39.31
CA LYS A 324 11.72 29.60 39.81
C LYS A 324 12.24 30.99 39.46
#